data_AF-A0A1B9NSU6-F1
#
_entry.id   AF-A0A1B9NSU6-F1
#
_cell.length_a   1.000
_cell.length_b   1.000
_cell.length_c   1.000
_cell.angle_alpha   90.00
_cell.angle_beta   90.00
_cell.angle_gamma   90.00
#
_symmetry.space_group_name_H-M   'P 1'
#
loop_
_entity.id
_entity.type
_entity.pdbx_description
1 polymer ?
#
loop_
_entity_poly.entity_id
_entity_poly.type
_entity_poly.pdbx_seq_one_letter_code
_entity_poly.pdbx_strand_id
1 'polypeptide(L)'
;MVMINGKGIEASHQVKYEVFMALDFMASKNEKKIDESTPVFSFRKFDYDKLLNNAKPLNQYPIIKKIDDYYADTTILYGEIQPLIKELKSLIKTKKLHLETIIHFIDFLEKSFNDGLNIYVYCD
;
A
#
# COMPACT_ATOMS: atom_id res chain seq x y z
N MET A 1 15.81 29.63 -38.16
CA MET A 1 15.82 28.18 -37.90
C MET A 1 16.47 27.96 -36.55
N VAL A 2 15.65 27.73 -35.52
CA VAL A 2 16.10 27.40 -34.16
C VAL A 2 15.26 26.19 -33.75
N MET A 3 15.93 25.06 -33.54
CA MET A 3 15.30 23.80 -33.10
C MET A 3 15.48 23.71 -31.58
N ILE A 4 14.40 23.80 -30.82
CA ILE A 4 14.40 23.54 -29.37
C ILE A 4 13.88 22.10 -29.19
N ASN A 5 14.79 21.17 -28.94
CA ASN A 5 14.46 19.82 -28.47
C ASN A 5 14.11 19.89 -26.98
N GLY A 6 12.84 20.09 -26.66
CA GLY A 6 12.33 20.00 -25.29
C GLY A 6 11.95 18.56 -24.95
N LYS A 7 12.75 17.91 -24.10
CA LYS A 7 12.35 16.72 -23.33
C LYS A 7 11.07 17.05 -22.56
N GLY A 8 9.95 16.45 -22.95
CA GLY A 8 8.66 16.64 -22.32
C GLY A 8 7.94 15.32 -22.12
N ILE A 9 8.50 14.39 -21.35
CA ILE A 9 7.81 13.14 -21.00
C ILE A 9 8.27 12.62 -19.63
N GLU A 10 8.11 13.39 -18.54
CA GLU A 10 8.30 12.83 -17.18
C GLU A 10 7.36 13.50 -16.15
N ALA A 11 6.96 14.76 -16.35
CA ALA A 11 6.10 15.48 -15.42
C ALA A 11 4.64 14.97 -15.35
N SER A 12 4.10 14.35 -16.40
CA SER A 12 2.67 13.98 -16.44
C SER A 12 2.32 12.80 -15.52
N HIS A 13 3.26 11.88 -15.29
CA HIS A 13 3.03 10.74 -14.40
C HIS A 13 3.15 11.15 -12.94
N GLN A 14 4.21 11.87 -12.56
CA GLN A 14 4.38 12.36 -11.18
C GLN A 14 3.22 13.25 -10.73
N VAL A 15 2.83 14.23 -11.54
CA VAL A 15 1.71 15.12 -11.20
C VAL A 15 0.40 14.35 -11.05
N LYS A 16 0.17 13.32 -11.88
CA LYS A 16 -1.03 12.48 -11.76
C LYS A 16 -1.04 11.66 -10.48
N TYR A 17 0.11 11.12 -10.06
CA TYR A 17 0.24 10.41 -8.79
C TYR A 17 0.07 11.35 -7.60
N GLU A 18 0.67 12.54 -7.60
CA GLU A 18 0.50 13.52 -6.53
C GLU A 18 -0.95 13.98 -6.38
N VAL A 19 -1.64 14.28 -7.50
CA VAL A 19 -3.06 14.65 -7.47
C VAL A 19 -3.93 13.48 -7.00
N PHE A 20 -3.64 12.25 -7.44
CA PHE A 20 -4.35 11.07 -6.96
C PHE A 20 -4.14 10.85 -5.46
N MET A 21 -2.91 11.00 -4.98
CA MET A 21 -2.58 10.89 -3.55
C MET A 21 -3.26 11.97 -2.72
N ALA A 22 -3.27 13.22 -3.18
CA ALA A 22 -3.94 14.32 -2.51
C ALA A 22 -5.47 14.11 -2.44
N LEU A 23 -6.08 13.59 -3.50
CA LEU A 23 -7.50 13.30 -3.53
C LEU A 23 -7.88 12.11 -2.64
N ASP A 24 -7.10 11.03 -2.67
CA ASP A 24 -7.32 9.87 -1.79
C ASP A 24 -7.16 10.25 -0.32
N PHE A 25 -6.19 11.11 -0.03
CA PHE A 25 -5.97 11.64 1.30
C PHE A 25 -7.17 12.46 1.78
N MET A 26 -7.72 13.35 0.94
CA MET A 26 -8.92 14.14 1.23
C MET A 26 -10.20 13.30 1.28
N ALA A 27 -10.25 12.17 0.56
CA ALA A 27 -11.38 11.24 0.56
C ALA A 27 -11.43 10.37 1.81
N SER A 28 -10.29 10.18 2.49
CA SER A 28 -10.25 9.49 3.78
C SER A 28 -10.98 10.30 4.86
N LYS A 29 -11.77 9.61 5.67
CA LYS A 29 -12.52 10.23 6.78
C LYS A 29 -11.64 10.76 7.90
N ASN A 30 -10.34 10.45 7.93
CA ASN A 30 -9.50 10.70 9.09
C ASN A 30 -8.07 11.14 8.73
N GLU A 31 -7.84 12.45 8.73
CA GLU A 31 -6.66 13.03 9.39
C GLU A 31 -6.82 12.95 10.94
N LYS A 32 -7.27 11.82 11.49
CA LYS A 32 -7.37 11.70 12.96
C LYS A 32 -5.97 11.61 13.54
N LYS A 33 -5.79 12.25 14.70
CA LYS A 33 -4.68 11.94 15.59
C LYS A 33 -4.68 10.44 15.87
N ILE A 34 -3.56 9.78 15.60
CA ILE A 34 -3.29 8.43 16.07
C ILE A 34 -3.29 8.49 17.60
N ASP A 35 -4.14 7.67 18.22
CA ASP A 35 -4.29 7.55 19.67
C ASP A 35 -4.44 6.08 20.08
N GLU A 36 -4.60 5.82 21.38
CA GLU A 36 -4.71 4.47 21.95
C GLU A 36 -5.90 3.65 21.41
N SER A 37 -6.89 4.31 20.81
CA SER A 37 -8.06 3.66 20.21
C SER A 37 -7.86 3.30 18.73
N THR A 38 -6.73 3.71 18.14
CA THR A 38 -6.44 3.48 16.72
C THR A 38 -6.18 1.99 16.48
N PRO A 39 -6.90 1.33 15.55
CA PRO A 39 -6.65 -0.06 15.23
C PRO A 39 -5.23 -0.28 14.72
N VAL A 40 -4.52 -1.25 15.31
CA VAL A 40 -3.15 -1.62 14.93
C VAL A 40 -3.11 -3.06 14.44
N PHE A 41 -2.28 -3.29 13.42
CA PHE A 41 -1.88 -4.62 12.96
C PHE A 41 -0.36 -4.70 12.94
N SER A 42 0.21 -5.81 13.41
CA SER A 42 1.66 -6.02 13.39
C SER A 42 2.04 -7.28 12.63
N PHE A 43 3.04 -7.14 11.75
CA PHE A 43 3.68 -8.28 11.12
C PHE A 43 4.85 -8.76 11.97
N ARG A 44 4.92 -10.07 12.21
CA ARG A 44 6.19 -10.68 12.60
C ARG A 44 7.13 -10.65 11.41
N LYS A 45 8.41 -10.35 11.63
CA LYS A 45 9.44 -10.34 10.56
C LYS A 45 9.39 -11.57 9.66
N PHE A 46 9.19 -12.75 10.24
CA PHE A 46 9.06 -14.00 9.49
C PHE A 46 7.88 -14.01 8.50
N ASP A 47 6.72 -13.50 8.90
CA ASP A 47 5.53 -13.44 8.04
C ASP A 47 5.68 -12.36 6.96
N TYR A 48 6.31 -11.24 7.31
CA TYR A 48 6.69 -10.18 6.38
C TYR A 48 7.65 -10.71 5.29
N ASP A 49 8.72 -11.40 5.70
CA ASP A 49 9.70 -11.97 4.77
C ASP A 49 9.03 -12.99 3.83
N LYS A 50 8.09 -13.80 4.35
CA LYS A 50 7.31 -14.72 3.52
C LYS A 50 6.43 -14.00 2.51
N LEU A 51 5.74 -12.93 2.91
CA LEU A 51 4.92 -12.12 2.03
C LEU A 51 5.75 -11.59 0.86
N LEU A 52 6.85 -10.88 1.15
CA LEU A 52 7.68 -10.27 0.11
C LEU A 52 8.36 -11.30 -0.80
N ASN A 53 8.80 -12.42 -0.25
CA ASN A 53 9.41 -13.47 -1.07
C ASN A 53 8.41 -14.10 -2.04
N ASN A 54 7.14 -14.23 -1.65
CA ASN A 54 6.08 -14.73 -2.53
C ASN A 54 5.60 -13.68 -3.54
N ALA A 55 5.73 -12.39 -3.21
CA ALA A 55 5.43 -11.27 -4.08
C ALA A 55 6.50 -11.00 -5.15
N LYS A 56 7.47 -11.90 -5.35
CA LYS A 56 8.47 -11.76 -6.42
C LYS A 56 7.90 -12.25 -7.78
N PRO A 57 8.10 -11.48 -8.87
CA PRO A 57 8.76 -10.16 -8.91
C PRO A 57 7.83 -9.02 -8.44
N LEU A 58 8.35 -8.10 -7.63
CA LEU A 58 7.56 -7.05 -6.96
C LEU A 58 6.91 -6.04 -7.91
N ASN A 59 7.36 -5.96 -9.16
CA ASN A 59 6.73 -5.11 -10.18
C ASN A 59 5.30 -5.55 -10.55
N GLN A 60 4.92 -6.79 -10.24
CA GLN A 60 3.56 -7.30 -10.42
C GLN A 60 2.62 -6.94 -9.27
N TYR A 61 3.17 -6.44 -8.16
CA TYR A 61 2.46 -6.14 -6.92
C TYR A 61 2.86 -4.73 -6.44
N PRO A 62 2.46 -3.67 -7.16
CA PRO A 62 2.91 -2.32 -6.91
C PRO A 62 2.59 -1.80 -5.51
N ILE A 63 1.49 -2.23 -4.87
CA ILE A 63 1.17 -1.77 -3.52
C ILE A 63 1.96 -2.56 -2.48
N ILE A 64 2.12 -3.87 -2.64
CA ILE A 64 3.03 -4.65 -1.78
C ILE A 64 4.47 -4.14 -1.90
N LYS A 65 4.89 -3.70 -3.09
CA LYS A 65 6.18 -3.06 -3.30
C LYS A 65 6.34 -1.77 -2.48
N LYS A 66 5.28 -1.00 -2.22
CA LYS A 66 5.39 0.22 -1.39
C LYS A 66 5.79 -0.06 0.06
N ILE A 67 5.55 -1.28 0.53
CA ILE A 67 5.87 -1.74 1.89
C ILE A 67 7.04 -2.74 1.87
N ASP A 68 7.93 -2.69 0.86
CA ASP A 68 9.04 -3.64 0.72
C ASP A 68 10.25 -3.31 1.60
N ASP A 69 10.41 -2.05 1.96
CA ASP A 69 11.40 -1.58 2.93
C ASP A 69 10.84 -1.68 4.35
N TYR A 70 11.28 -2.71 5.07
CA TYR A 70 10.83 -3.01 6.43
C TYR A 70 11.15 -1.88 7.43
N TYR A 71 12.15 -1.06 7.12
CA TYR A 71 12.64 -0.01 8.01
C TYR A 71 12.18 1.39 7.61
N ALA A 72 11.38 1.50 6.54
CA ALA A 72 10.86 2.77 6.09
C ALA A 72 9.37 2.90 6.41
N ASP A 73 9.02 4.04 6.98
CA ASP A 73 7.64 4.41 7.16
C ASP A 73 7.00 4.68 5.80
N THR A 74 5.76 4.24 5.64
CA THR A 74 4.99 4.44 4.41
C THR A 74 3.51 4.54 4.71
N THR A 75 2.75 5.03 3.74
CA THR A 75 1.30 5.16 3.85
C THR A 75 0.64 4.41 2.71
N ILE A 76 -0.33 3.56 3.05
CA ILE A 76 -1.27 2.99 2.10
C ILE A 76 -2.50 3.87 2.13
N LEU A 77 -2.75 4.56 1.03
CA LEU A 77 -3.88 5.48 0.92
C LEU A 77 -5.19 4.72 0.78
N TYR A 78 -6.29 5.38 1.14
CA TYR A 78 -7.64 4.82 1.06
C TYR A 78 -7.93 4.14 -0.30
N GLY A 79 -7.62 4.81 -1.41
CA GLY A 79 -7.81 4.27 -2.77
C GLY A 79 -6.90 3.09 -3.12
N GLU A 80 -5.83 2.87 -2.35
CA GLU A 80 -4.86 1.78 -2.53
C GLU A 80 -5.21 0.52 -1.74
N ILE A 81 -6.14 0.60 -0.77
CA ILE A 81 -6.51 -0.54 0.08
C ILE A 81 -7.15 -1.67 -0.73
N GLN A 82 -8.12 -1.36 -1.59
CA GLN A 82 -8.78 -2.38 -2.42
C GLN A 82 -7.81 -3.04 -3.44
N PRO A 83 -6.95 -2.29 -4.15
CA PRO A 83 -5.83 -2.85 -4.90
C PRO A 83 -4.93 -3.77 -4.09
N LEU A 84 -4.53 -3.37 -2.87
CA LEU A 84 -3.70 -4.18 -1.98
C LEU A 84 -4.39 -5.50 -1.62
N ILE A 85 -5.67 -5.46 -1.24
CA ILE A 85 -6.46 -6.68 -0.94
C ILE A 85 -6.46 -7.63 -2.16
N LYS A 86 -6.60 -7.09 -3.38
CA LYS A 86 -6.55 -7.89 -4.61
C LYS A 86 -5.18 -8.53 -4.83
N GLU A 87 -4.10 -7.80 -4.58
CA GLU A 87 -2.73 -8.32 -4.65
C GLU A 87 -2.52 -9.48 -3.65
N LEU A 88 -2.96 -9.31 -2.40
CA LEU A 88 -2.87 -10.34 -1.36
C LEU A 88 -3.71 -11.59 -1.70
N LYS A 89 -4.95 -11.41 -2.15
CA LYS A 89 -5.82 -12.52 -2.60
C LYS A 89 -5.21 -13.25 -3.81
N SER A 90 -4.55 -12.52 -4.71
CA SER A 90 -3.80 -13.11 -5.84
C SER A 90 -2.64 -13.97 -5.35
N LEU A 91 -1.87 -13.52 -4.34
CA LEU A 91 -0.77 -14.31 -3.76
C LEU A 91 -1.25 -15.59 -3.08
N ILE A 92 -2.34 -15.51 -2.31
CA ILE A 92 -2.96 -16.70 -1.69
C ILE A 92 -3.31 -17.73 -2.78
N LYS A 93 -3.95 -17.28 -3.87
CA LYS A 93 -4.41 -18.16 -4.94
C LYS A 93 -3.27 -18.73 -5.80
N THR A 94 -2.31 -17.89 -6.19
CA THR A 94 -1.30 -18.23 -7.21
C THR A 94 -0.03 -18.82 -6.61
N LYS A 95 0.38 -18.37 -5.42
CA LYS A 95 1.59 -18.82 -4.73
C LYS A 95 1.31 -19.78 -3.60
N LYS A 96 0.02 -20.09 -3.33
CA LYS A 96 -0.43 -20.93 -2.21
C LYS A 96 0.08 -20.42 -0.86
N LEU A 97 0.22 -19.10 -0.73
CA LEU A 97 0.61 -18.44 0.51
C LEU A 97 -0.58 -18.48 1.48
N HIS A 98 -0.71 -19.58 2.22
CA HIS A 98 -1.72 -19.72 3.27
C HIS A 98 -1.08 -19.43 4.63
N LEU A 99 -0.99 -18.14 4.95
CA LEU A 99 -0.64 -17.67 6.29
C LEU A 99 -1.88 -17.03 6.91
N GLU A 100 -2.24 -17.49 8.10
CA GLU A 100 -3.33 -16.91 8.89
C GLU A 100 -3.12 -15.41 9.11
N THR A 101 -1.86 -14.98 9.34
CA THR A 101 -1.47 -13.57 9.42
C THR A 101 -1.89 -12.76 8.19
N ILE A 102 -1.82 -13.32 6.99
CA ILE A 102 -2.23 -12.60 5.76
C ILE A 102 -3.75 -12.49 5.65
N ILE A 103 -4.48 -13.51 6.13
CA ILE A 103 -5.95 -13.44 6.20
C ILE A 103 -6.37 -12.36 7.19
N HIS A 104 -5.80 -12.35 8.40
CA HIS A 104 -6.06 -11.31 9.38
C HIS A 104 -5.65 -9.91 8.90
N PHE A 105 -4.57 -9.82 8.11
CA PHE A 105 -4.20 -8.56 7.48
C PHE A 105 -5.25 -8.10 6.47
N ILE A 106 -5.78 -8.99 5.62
CA ILE A 106 -6.88 -8.67 4.71
C ILE A 106 -8.11 -8.20 5.49
N ASP A 107 -8.49 -8.87 6.59
CA ASP A 107 -9.63 -8.46 7.41
C ASP A 107 -9.44 -7.07 8.02
N PHE A 108 -8.21 -6.77 8.49
CA PHE A 108 -7.83 -5.43 8.95
C PHE A 108 -7.98 -4.39 7.84
N LEU A 109 -7.49 -4.67 6.63
CA LEU A 109 -7.62 -3.79 5.47
C LEU A 109 -9.08 -3.54 5.09
N GLU A 110 -9.91 -4.60 5.07
CA GLU A 110 -11.34 -4.50 4.75
C GLU A 110 -12.08 -3.63 5.78
N LYS A 111 -11.76 -3.79 7.07
CA LYS A 111 -12.31 -2.92 8.12
C LYS A 111 -11.87 -1.47 7.95
N SER A 112 -10.57 -1.22 7.77
CA SER A 112 -10.05 0.15 7.55
C SER A 112 -10.66 0.81 6.32
N PHE A 113 -10.91 0.05 5.25
CA PHE A 113 -11.60 0.55 4.06
C PHE A 113 -13.05 0.94 4.36
N ASN A 114 -13.80 0.11 5.09
CA ASN A 114 -15.19 0.42 5.46
C ASN A 114 -15.28 1.66 6.38
N ASP A 115 -14.28 1.84 7.21
CA ASP A 115 -14.15 3.00 8.10
C ASP A 115 -13.62 4.26 7.37
N GLY A 116 -13.19 4.12 6.11
CA GLY A 116 -12.68 5.22 5.28
C GLY A 116 -11.30 5.72 5.70
N LEU A 117 -10.42 4.84 6.20
CA LEU A 117 -9.13 5.20 6.79
C LEU A 117 -7.98 5.05 5.79
N ASN A 118 -6.97 5.91 5.92
CA ASN A 118 -5.61 5.60 5.44
C ASN A 118 -4.91 4.67 6.43
N ILE A 119 -3.85 3.99 5.99
CA ILE A 119 -3.05 3.10 6.83
C ILE A 119 -1.62 3.63 6.89
N TYR A 120 -1.17 3.90 8.10
CA TYR A 120 0.23 4.23 8.38
C TYR A 120 0.98 2.94 8.70
N VAL A 121 2.04 2.67 7.96
CA VAL A 121 2.93 1.52 8.16
C VAL A 121 4.24 2.07 8.69
N TYR A 122 4.68 1.57 9.84
CA TYR A 122 5.91 2.01 10.50
C TYR A 122 6.63 0.82 11.14
N CYS A 123 7.94 0.98 11.32
CA CYS A 123 8.75 0.02 12.08
C CYS A 123 8.85 0.49 13.54
N ASP A 124 8.56 -0.42 14.48
CA ASP A 124 8.85 -0.28 15.91
C ASP A 124 10.13 -1.05 16.27
#